data_AF-A0AAU3D466-F1
#
_entry.id   AF-A0AAU3D466-F1
#
_cell.length_a   1.000
_cell.length_b   1.000
_cell.length_c   1.000
_cell.angle_alpha   90.00
_cell.angle_beta   90.00
_cell.angle_gamma   90.00
#
_symmetry.space_group_name_H-M   'P 1'
#
loop_
_entity.id
_entity.type
_entity.pdbx_description
1 polymer ?
#
loop_
_entity_poly.entity_id
_entity_poly.type
_entity_poly.pdbx_seq_one_letter_code
_entity_poly.pdbx_strand_id
1 'polypeptide(L)' 'MVSELSRPGVLQRTADPADRRRRIAAIAPAYAAPIGEWLSGSASAWEPSDRATVITALHAYEAVLEQAGARHRNARRD' A
#
# COMPACT_ATOMS: atom_id res chain seq x y z
N MET A 1 -13.20 3.37 2.46
CA MET A 1 -12.01 3.83 1.73
C MET A 1 -11.95 3.29 0.30
N VAL A 2 -11.79 1.98 0.05
CA VAL A 2 -11.75 1.42 -1.33
C VAL A 2 -13.01 1.76 -2.14
N SER A 3 -14.20 1.60 -1.56
CA SER A 3 -15.47 1.92 -2.22
C SER A 3 -15.60 3.40 -2.61
N GLU A 4 -15.01 4.30 -1.82
CA GLU A 4 -15.03 5.76 -2.09
C GLU A 4 -14.10 6.14 -3.24
N LEU A 5 -13.02 5.40 -3.46
CA LEU A 5 -12.13 5.58 -4.60
C LEU A 5 -12.60 4.83 -5.85
N SER A 6 -13.40 3.77 -5.69
CA SER A 6 -14.03 3.09 -6.82
C SER A 6 -15.15 3.92 -7.45
N ARG A 7 -15.94 4.67 -6.67
CA ARG A 7 -17.03 5.54 -7.17
C ARG A 7 -16.57 6.55 -8.25
N PRO A 8 -15.49 7.32 -8.05
CA PRO A 8 -14.96 8.23 -9.07
C PRO A 8 -14.10 7.52 -10.15
N GLY A 9 -13.96 6.19 -10.08
CA GLY A 9 -13.17 5.42 -11.04
C GLY A 9 -11.66 5.45 -10.81
N VAL A 10 -11.18 5.96 -9.67
CA VAL A 10 -9.75 5.96 -9.31
C VAL A 10 -9.22 4.55 -9.11
N LEU A 11 -10.05 3.64 -8.58
CA LEU A 11 -9.73 2.22 -8.44
C LEU A 11 -10.57 1.35 -9.37
N GLN A 12 -9.90 0.49 -10.15
CA GLN A 12 -10.50 -0.63 -10.85
C GLN A 12 -10.47 -1.89 -9.98
N ARG A 13 -11.54 -2.67 -10.04
CA ARG A 13 -11.65 -3.94 -9.31
C ARG A 13 -11.85 -5.08 -10.29
N THR A 14 -10.92 -6.04 -10.26
CA THR A 14 -10.98 -7.24 -11.11
C THR A 14 -11.01 -8.49 -10.25
N ALA A 15 -11.60 -9.56 -10.79
CA ALA A 15 -11.48 -10.87 -10.14
C ALA A 15 -10.03 -11.32 -10.16
N ASP A 16 -9.56 -11.86 -9.04
CA ASP A 16 -8.26 -12.53 -9.01
C ASP A 16 -8.37 -13.84 -9.83
N PRO A 17 -7.52 -14.04 -10.85
CA PRO A 17 -7.50 -15.29 -11.61
C PRO A 17 -7.19 -16.53 -10.76
N ALA A 18 -6.43 -16.38 -9.67
CA ALA A 18 -6.03 -17.47 -8.79
C ALA A 18 -7.12 -17.85 -7.78
N ASP A 19 -8.01 -16.91 -7.43
CA ASP A 19 -9.10 -17.14 -6.49
C ASP A 19 -10.27 -16.17 -6.78
N ARG A 20 -11.34 -16.67 -7.41
CA ARG A 20 -12.49 -15.85 -7.81
C ARG A 20 -13.23 -15.19 -6.64
N ARG A 21 -13.01 -15.65 -5.41
CA ARG A 21 -13.55 -15.04 -4.18
C ARG A 21 -12.81 -13.74 -3.82
N ARG A 22 -11.59 -13.56 -4.34
CA ARG A 22 -10.79 -12.34 -4.16
C ARG A 22 -11.07 -11.32 -5.26
N ARG A 23 -10.81 -10.05 -4.93
CA ARG A 23 -10.86 -8.94 -5.86
C ARG A 23 -9.56 -8.16 -5.74
N ILE A 24 -8.86 -7.99 -6.85
CA ILE A 24 -7.68 -7.14 -6.95
C ILE A 24 -8.19 -5.71 -7.17
N ALA A 25 -7.76 -4.78 -6.33
CA ALA A 25 -7.98 -3.36 -6.54
C ALA A 25 -6.70 -2.74 -7.08
N ALA A 26 -6.79 -2.07 -8.23
CA ALA A 26 -5.66 -1.39 -8.87
C ALA A 26 -6.01 0.07 -9.16
N ILE A 27 -5.01 0.94 -9.15
CA ILE A 27 -5.17 2.32 -9.63
C ILE A 27 -5.52 2.25 -11.12
N ALA A 28 -6.61 2.91 -11.52
CA ALA A 28 -7.00 2.96 -12.91
C ALA A 28 -5.92 3.68 -13.73
N PRO A 29 -5.56 3.21 -14.95
CA PRO A 29 -4.45 3.76 -15.72
C PRO A 29 -4.49 5.29 -15.91
N ALA A 30 -5.69 5.85 -16.07
CA ALA A 30 -5.91 7.29 -16.22
C ALA A 30 -5.42 8.13 -15.01
N TYR A 31 -5.27 7.51 -13.84
CA TYR A 31 -4.87 8.18 -12.61
C TYR A 31 -3.41 7.90 -12.20
N ALA A 32 -2.72 6.96 -12.87
CA ALA A 32 -1.34 6.61 -12.50
C ALA A 32 -0.38 7.81 -12.62
N ALA A 33 -0.40 8.50 -13.76
CA ALA A 33 0.45 9.67 -13.99
C ALA A 33 0.08 10.88 -13.10
N PRO A 34 -1.21 11.29 -12.99
CA PRO A 34 -1.60 12.37 -12.08
C PRO A 34 -1.23 12.12 -10.62
N ILE A 35 -1.39 10.89 -10.12
CA ILE A 35 -0.97 10.55 -8.75
C ILE A 35 0.54 10.64 -8.62
N GLY A 36 1.30 10.14 -9.61
CA GLY A 36 2.75 10.25 -9.62
C GLY A 36 3.24 11.70 -9.57
N GLU A 37 2.62 12.58 -10.36
CA GLU A 37 2.92 14.02 -10.35
C GLU A 37 2.61 14.65 -8.99
N TRP A 38 1.43 14.39 -8.43
CA TRP A 38 1.05 14.89 -7.11
C TRP A 38 2.02 14.45 -6.01
N LEU A 39 2.51 13.20 -6.07
CA LEU A 39 3.48 12.66 -5.12
C LEU A 39 4.90 13.20 -5.32
N SER A 40 5.25 13.61 -6.54
CA SER A 40 6.62 13.98 -6.91
C SER A 40 7.20 15.12 -6.07
N GLY A 41 6.38 16.10 -5.68
CA GLY A 41 6.81 17.24 -4.87
C GLY A 41 7.27 16.84 -3.46
N SER A 42 6.72 15.76 -2.90
CA SER A 42 7.20 15.20 -1.63
C SER A 42 8.44 14.33 -1.80
N ALA A 43 8.55 13.66 -2.95
CA ALA A 43 9.67 12.76 -3.24
C ALA A 43 10.98 13.52 -3.49
N SER A 44 10.92 14.74 -4.04
CA SER A 44 12.08 15.59 -4.28
C SER A 44 12.47 16.46 -3.07
N ALA A 45 11.69 16.44 -2.00
CA ALA A 45 11.94 17.27 -0.82
C ALA A 45 13.09 16.76 0.06
N TRP A 46 13.60 15.55 -0.18
CA TRP A 46 14.57 14.88 0.68
C TRP A 46 15.89 14.64 -0.05
N GLU A 47 17.01 14.86 0.65
CA GLU A 47 18.30 14.39 0.17
C GLU A 47 18.32 12.85 0.11
N PRO A 48 19.03 12.23 -0.86
CA PRO A 48 19.04 10.78 -1.03
C PRO A 48 19.46 9.99 0.23
N SER A 49 20.38 10.53 1.04
CA SER A 49 20.81 9.94 2.31
C SER A 49 19.69 9.88 3.33
N ASP A 50 18.91 10.95 3.45
CA ASP A 50 17.81 11.06 4.42
C ASP A 50 16.69 10.09 4.06
N ARG A 51 16.41 9.98 2.75
CA ARG A 51 15.43 9.01 2.24
C ARG A 51 15.79 7.58 2.58
N ALA A 52 17.06 7.19 2.42
CA ALA A 52 17.49 5.82 2.74
C ALA A 52 17.28 5.51 4.22
N THR A 53 17.69 6.40 5.12
CA THR A 53 17.51 6.24 6.57
C THR A 53 16.05 6.09 6.96
N VAL A 54 15.16 6.94 6.43
CA VAL A 54 13.72 6.87 6.73
C VAL A 54 13.11 5.57 6.24
N ILE A 55 13.42 5.14 5.01
CA ILE A 55 12.90 3.88 4.45
C ILE A 55 13.37 2.69 5.30
N THR A 56 14.65 2.65 5.68
CA THR A 56 15.18 1.60 6.54
C THR A 56 14.47 1.56 7.90
N ALA A 57 14.24 2.72 8.50
CA ALA A 57 13.51 2.79 9.77
C ALA A 57 12.07 2.28 9.64
N LEU A 58 11.34 2.69 8.60
CA LEU A 58 9.97 2.23 8.34
C LEU A 58 9.90 0.72 8.17
N HIS A 59 10.81 0.12 7.40
CA HIS A 59 10.88 -1.34 7.26
C HIS A 59 11.16 -2.07 8.58
N ALA A 60 12.01 -1.51 9.44
CA ALA A 60 12.25 -2.08 10.76
C ALA A 60 10.98 -2.07 11.63
N TYR A 61 10.21 -0.98 11.59
CA TYR A 61 8.91 -0.90 12.28
C TYR A 61 7.88 -1.89 11.72
N GLU A 62 7.76 -1.98 10.40
CA GLU A 62 6.87 -2.93 9.72
C GLU A 62 7.17 -4.37 10.15
N ALA A 63 8.45 -4.77 10.15
CA ALA A 63 8.88 -6.10 10.56
C ALA A 63 8.45 -6.42 12.00
N VAL A 64 8.57 -5.46 12.92
CA VAL A 64 8.15 -5.64 14.33
C VAL A 64 6.63 -5.76 14.44
N LEU A 65 5.88 -4.92 13.71
CA LEU A 65 4.42 -4.95 13.71
C LEU A 65 3.87 -6.27 13.13
N GLU A 66 4.47 -6.78 12.05
CA GLU A 66 4.09 -8.07 11.47
C GLU A 66 4.30 -9.23 12.44
N GLN A 67 5.45 -9.25 13.14
CA GLN A 67 5.75 -10.25 14.17
C GLN A 67 4.75 -10.18 15.35
N ALA A 68 4.39 -8.97 15.79
CA ALA A 68 3.39 -8.79 16.84
C ALA A 68 2.00 -9.27 16.39
N GLY A 69 1.59 -8.94 15.16
CA GLY A 69 0.31 -9.39 14.59
C GLY A 69 0.24 -10.91 14.41
N ALA A 70 1.34 -11.55 14.00
CA ALA A 70 1.44 -13.00 13.90
C ALA A 70 1.30 -13.68 15.26
N ARG A 71 1.98 -13.18 16.30
CA ARG A 71 1.84 -13.67 17.68
C ARG A 71 0.39 -13.58 18.17
N HIS A 72 -0.29 -12.45 17.92
CA HIS A 72 -1.69 -12.27 18.31
C HIS A 72 -2.66 -13.23 17.60
N ARG A 73 -2.45 -13.50 16.30
CA ARG A 73 -3.28 -14.46 15.56
C ARG A 73 -3.11 -15.89 16.05
N ASN A 74 -1.89 -16.29 16.43
CA ASN A 74 -1.61 -17.63 16.94
C ASN A 74 -2.25 -17.83 18.33
N ALA A 75 -2.11 -16.85 19.24
CA ALA A 75 -2.71 -16.91 20.57
C ALA A 75 -4.26 -16.93 20.59
N ARG A 76 -4.92 -16.56 19.48
CA ARG A 76 -6.39 -16.58 19.35
C ARG A 76 -6.92 -17.86 18.69
N ARG A 77 -6.03 -18.74 18.22
CA ARG A 77 -6.36 -20.03 17.62
C ARG A 77 -6.26 -21.21 18.60
N ASP A 78 -5.59 -20.99 19.74
CA ASP A 78 -5.47 -21.92 20.87
C ASP A 78 -6.57 -21.64 21.91
#